data_AF-A0A7S8IN17-F1
#
_entry.id   AF-A0A7S8IN17-F1
#
_cell.length_a   1.000
_cell.length_b   1.000
_cell.length_c   1.000
_cell.angle_alpha   90.00
_cell.angle_beta   90.00
_cell.angle_gamma   90.00
#
_symmetry.space_group_name_H-M   'P 1'
#
loop_
_entity.id
_entity.type
_entity.pdbx_description
1 polymer ?
#
loop_
_entity_poly.entity_id
_entity_poly.type
_entity_poly.pdbx_seq_one_letter_code
_entity_poly.pdbx_strand_id
1 'polypeptide(L)'
;MLPKHLFVSSGDGALYDTRAADWSKAAPLRATYSRHVAEIKTAADFKACLRAGAHAWPGGYPLYFVTHSGAAFSFDAAKSEAREIILALLSGDKQSDWLVVALETNFEDSDLICDHSGKPIESAYGEESES
;
A
#
# COMPACT_ATOMS: atom_id res chain seq x y z
N MET A 1 8.04 10.25 13.23
CA MET A 1 8.25 11.49 12.45
C MET A 1 9.56 11.34 11.69
N LEU A 2 9.61 11.68 10.40
CA LEU A 2 10.82 11.51 9.59
C LEU A 2 11.88 12.57 9.99
N PRO A 3 13.17 12.22 10.14
CA PRO A 3 14.24 13.19 10.36
C PRO A 3 14.24 14.34 9.35
N LYS A 4 14.58 15.57 9.78
CA LYS A 4 14.54 16.77 8.92
C LYS A 4 15.42 16.71 7.67
N HIS A 5 16.48 15.91 7.71
CA HIS A 5 17.41 15.74 6.58
C HIS A 5 16.96 14.65 5.61
N LEU A 6 15.86 13.97 5.88
CA LEU A 6 15.28 12.99 4.98
C LEU A 6 14.11 13.64 4.24
N PHE A 7 14.15 13.55 2.92
CA PHE A 7 13.15 14.13 2.03
C PHE A 7 12.47 13.03 1.23
N VAL A 8 11.13 13.02 1.25
CA VAL A 8 10.33 12.15 0.38
C VAL A 8 9.86 13.00 -0.79
N SER A 9 10.27 12.63 -1.99
CA SER A 9 9.84 13.30 -3.21
C SER A 9 8.36 13.01 -3.48
N SER A 10 7.58 14.05 -3.78
CA SER A 10 6.15 13.94 -4.07
C SER A 10 5.86 13.37 -5.46
N GLY A 11 6.82 13.44 -6.39
CA GLY A 11 6.63 12.99 -7.77
C GLY A 11 6.79 11.48 -7.95
N ASP A 12 7.80 10.90 -7.32
CA ASP A 12 8.17 9.49 -7.46
C ASP A 12 8.04 8.68 -6.16
N GLY A 13 7.82 9.34 -5.02
CA GLY A 13 7.73 8.69 -3.71
C GLY A 13 9.08 8.20 -3.17
N ALA A 14 10.21 8.61 -3.76
CA ALA A 14 11.54 8.17 -3.35
C ALA A 14 12.07 8.95 -2.14
N LEU A 15 12.90 8.29 -1.33
CA LEU A 15 13.53 8.86 -0.13
C LEU A 15 14.96 9.30 -0.41
N TYR A 16 15.27 10.54 -0.09
CA TYR A 16 16.58 11.17 -0.27
C TYR A 16 17.17 11.65 1.06
N ASP A 17 18.49 11.80 1.10
CA ASP A 17 19.23 12.41 2.20
C ASP A 17 19.77 13.77 1.78
N THR A 18 19.25 14.85 2.38
CA THR A 18 19.55 16.22 1.98
C THR A 18 20.83 16.79 2.59
N ARG A 19 21.65 15.97 3.27
CA ARG A 19 22.92 16.42 3.88
C ARG A 19 24.01 16.74 2.85
N ALA A 20 23.99 16.11 1.68
CA ALA A 20 24.92 16.39 0.59
C ALA A 20 24.42 17.55 -0.27
N ALA A 21 25.32 18.42 -0.75
CA ALA A 21 24.92 19.60 -1.55
C ALA A 21 24.27 19.24 -2.90
N ASP A 22 24.63 18.09 -3.45
CA ASP A 22 24.16 17.53 -4.72
C ASP A 22 23.20 16.34 -4.54
N TRP A 23 22.54 16.24 -3.38
CA TRP A 23 21.66 15.12 -3.03
C TRP A 23 20.60 14.79 -4.09
N SER A 24 20.09 15.80 -4.79
CA SER A 24 19.04 15.64 -5.82
C SER A 24 19.54 15.00 -7.11
N LYS A 25 20.87 14.96 -7.32
CA LYS A 25 21.53 14.28 -8.44
C LYS A 25 22.00 12.87 -8.07
N ALA A 26 22.12 12.59 -6.77
CA ALA A 26 22.49 11.27 -6.28
C ALA A 26 21.30 10.29 -6.37
N ALA A 27 21.62 9.00 -6.35
CA ALA A 27 20.59 7.97 -6.25
C ALA A 27 19.81 8.11 -4.92
N PRO A 28 18.49 7.87 -4.91
CA PRO A 28 17.71 7.89 -3.68
C PRO A 28 18.19 6.80 -2.72
N LEU A 29 18.09 7.06 -1.40
CA LEU A 29 18.32 6.04 -0.37
C LEU A 29 17.37 4.85 -0.56
N ARG A 30 16.12 5.14 -0.95
CA ARG A 30 15.11 4.14 -1.30
C ARG A 30 14.23 4.68 -2.42
N ALA A 31 14.33 4.08 -3.61
CA ALA A 31 13.48 4.44 -4.74
C ALA A 31 11.99 4.16 -4.44
N THR A 32 11.70 3.00 -3.84
CA THR A 32 10.32 2.60 -3.48
C THR A 32 10.07 2.87 -2.00
N TYR A 33 9.94 4.13 -1.60
CA TYR A 33 9.68 4.50 -0.21
C TYR A 33 8.21 4.76 0.09
N SER A 34 7.53 5.60 -0.67
CA SER A 34 6.14 6.00 -0.45
C SER A 34 5.41 6.10 -1.77
N ARG A 35 5.20 4.96 -2.42
CA ARG A 35 4.61 4.85 -3.75
C ARG A 35 3.69 3.62 -3.81
N HIS A 36 2.56 3.75 -4.50
CA HIS A 36 1.72 2.62 -4.88
C HIS A 36 2.38 1.82 -5.99
N VAL A 37 2.34 0.50 -5.87
CA VAL A 37 2.64 -0.44 -6.96
C VAL A 37 1.46 -1.39 -7.07
N ALA A 38 1.08 -1.73 -8.30
CA ALA A 38 -0.03 -2.64 -8.55
C ALA A 38 0.29 -4.08 -8.10
N GLU A 39 1.51 -4.54 -8.37
CA GLU A 39 2.00 -5.87 -7.98
C GLU A 39 2.98 -5.74 -6.81
N ILE A 40 2.70 -6.45 -5.72
CA ILE A 40 3.50 -6.45 -4.50
C ILE A 40 4.38 -7.71 -4.50
N LYS A 41 5.69 -7.52 -4.72
CA LYS A 41 6.66 -8.62 -4.79
C LYS A 41 7.47 -8.78 -3.53
N THR A 42 7.66 -7.69 -2.80
CA THR A 42 8.56 -7.63 -1.66
C THR A 42 7.90 -6.93 -0.48
N ALA A 43 8.44 -7.18 0.71
CA ALA A 43 8.08 -6.42 1.91
C ALA A 43 8.35 -4.91 1.74
N ALA A 44 9.29 -4.50 0.88
CA ALA A 44 9.55 -3.09 0.60
C ALA A 44 8.38 -2.44 -0.17
N ASP A 45 7.84 -3.15 -1.16
CA ASP A 45 6.68 -2.73 -1.95
C ASP A 45 5.45 -2.56 -1.06
N PHE A 46 5.10 -3.58 -0.29
CA PHE A 46 3.99 -3.52 0.67
C PHE A 46 4.11 -2.31 1.61
N LYS A 47 5.30 -2.16 2.21
CA LYS A 47 5.59 -1.03 3.09
C LYS A 47 5.46 0.32 2.36
N ALA A 48 5.81 0.39 1.08
CA ALA A 48 5.71 1.62 0.30
C ALA A 48 4.27 1.97 -0.01
N CYS A 49 3.44 1.00 -0.40
CA CYS A 49 2.00 1.17 -0.57
C CYS A 49 1.33 1.66 0.72
N LEU A 50 1.65 1.02 1.86
CA LEU A 50 1.14 1.45 3.17
C LEU A 50 1.49 2.91 3.52
N ARG A 51 2.69 3.39 3.14
CA ARG A 51 3.10 4.78 3.37
C ARG A 51 2.45 5.76 2.40
N ALA A 52 2.22 5.34 1.16
CA ALA A 52 1.56 6.15 0.14
C ALA A 52 0.08 6.41 0.46
N GLY A 53 -0.54 5.54 1.25
CA GLY A 53 -1.89 5.72 1.80
C GLY A 53 -2.97 5.01 0.98
N ALA A 54 -4.21 5.10 1.46
CA ALA A 54 -5.35 4.30 1.00
C ALA A 54 -6.03 4.82 -0.28
N HIS A 55 -5.50 5.86 -0.91
CA HIS A 55 -6.11 6.48 -2.08
C HIS A 55 -5.10 6.63 -3.20
N ALA A 56 -5.49 6.27 -4.42
CA ALA A 56 -4.66 6.35 -5.61
C ALA A 56 -4.28 7.79 -5.95
N TRP A 57 -3.08 7.97 -6.51
CA TRP A 57 -2.66 9.23 -7.12
C TRP A 57 -2.25 9.00 -8.58
N PRO A 58 -2.75 9.81 -9.53
CA PRO A 58 -3.79 10.83 -9.40
C PRO A 58 -5.20 10.22 -9.25
N GLY A 59 -6.16 11.02 -8.78
CA GLY A 59 -7.60 10.67 -8.81
C GLY A 59 -8.23 10.39 -7.45
N GLY A 60 -7.46 10.02 -6.43
CA GLY A 60 -7.96 9.84 -5.07
C GLY A 60 -8.85 8.61 -4.87
N TYR A 61 -8.81 7.62 -5.77
CA TYR A 61 -9.69 6.46 -5.70
C TYR A 61 -9.34 5.53 -4.54
N PRO A 62 -10.31 4.96 -3.81
CA PRO A 62 -10.06 4.02 -2.72
C PRO A 62 -9.31 2.78 -3.17
N LEU A 63 -8.30 2.39 -2.39
CA LEU A 63 -7.45 1.24 -2.64
C LEU A 63 -7.61 0.18 -1.56
N TYR A 64 -7.39 -1.07 -1.95
CA TYR A 64 -7.34 -2.22 -1.05
C TYR A 64 -6.26 -3.20 -1.49
N PHE A 65 -5.82 -4.03 -0.54
CA PHE A 65 -4.83 -5.07 -0.80
C PHE A 65 -5.52 -6.38 -1.16
N VAL A 66 -4.90 -7.15 -2.05
CA VAL A 66 -5.36 -8.48 -2.42
C VAL A 66 -4.30 -9.50 -2.04
N THR A 67 -4.73 -10.55 -1.35
CA THR A 67 -3.88 -11.68 -0.96
C THR A 67 -3.79 -12.70 -2.09
N HIS A 68 -2.82 -13.61 -2.02
CA HIS A 68 -2.63 -14.66 -3.02
C HIS A 68 -3.84 -15.61 -3.12
N SER A 69 -4.60 -15.77 -2.04
CA SER A 69 -5.85 -16.55 -2.02
C SER A 69 -7.06 -15.78 -2.58
N GLY A 70 -6.90 -14.49 -2.89
CA GLY A 70 -7.96 -13.63 -3.42
C GLY A 70 -8.73 -12.83 -2.36
N ALA A 71 -8.38 -12.94 -1.08
CA ALA A 71 -9.01 -12.16 -0.02
C ALA A 71 -8.64 -10.67 -0.10
N ALA A 72 -9.63 -9.81 0.17
CA ALA A 72 -9.56 -8.35 0.14
C ALA A 72 -9.26 -7.78 1.53
N PHE A 73 -8.25 -6.93 1.62
CA PHE A 73 -7.75 -6.35 2.85
C PHE A 73 -7.82 -4.82 2.81
N SER A 74 -8.46 -4.23 3.81
CA SER A 74 -8.43 -2.78 4.01
C SER A 74 -7.04 -2.32 4.47
N PHE A 75 -6.75 -1.04 4.29
CA PHE A 75 -5.49 -0.44 4.78
C PHE A 75 -5.35 -0.55 6.31
N ASP A 76 -6.46 -0.49 7.05
CA ASP A 76 -6.45 -0.65 8.51
C ASP A 76 -6.06 -2.07 8.93
N ALA A 77 -6.65 -3.09 8.30
CA ALA A 77 -6.30 -4.49 8.53
C ALA A 77 -4.85 -4.78 8.12
N ALA A 78 -4.43 -4.29 6.95
CA ALA A 78 -3.06 -4.44 6.49
C ALA A 78 -2.05 -3.76 7.43
N LYS A 79 -2.45 -2.65 8.07
CA LYS A 79 -1.61 -1.96 9.05
C LYS A 79 -1.57 -2.68 10.40
N SER A 80 -2.68 -3.26 10.88
CA SER A 80 -2.70 -4.03 12.13
C SER A 80 -1.90 -5.31 12.00
N GLU A 81 -2.01 -6.00 10.87
CA GLU A 81 -1.36 -7.28 10.60
C GLU A 81 -0.08 -7.14 9.76
N ALA A 82 0.51 -5.95 9.71
CA ALA A 82 1.68 -5.67 8.88
C ALA A 82 2.85 -6.63 9.17
N ARG A 83 2.95 -7.13 10.41
CA ARG A 83 3.96 -8.12 10.79
C ARG A 83 3.78 -9.44 10.04
N GLU A 84 2.58 -10.01 10.03
CA GLU A 84 2.31 -11.31 9.41
C GLU A 84 2.44 -11.23 7.90
N ILE A 85 1.94 -10.15 7.29
CA ILE A 85 2.08 -9.88 5.86
C ILE A 85 3.57 -9.77 5.47
N ILE A 86 4.37 -9.05 6.25
CA ILE A 86 5.81 -8.93 6.01
C ILE A 86 6.50 -10.29 6.14
N LEU A 87 6.15 -11.09 7.15
CA LEU A 87 6.72 -12.43 7.33
C LEU A 87 6.38 -13.35 6.14
N ALA A 88 5.13 -13.32 5.66
CA ALA A 88 4.72 -14.08 4.47
C ALA A 88 5.46 -13.64 3.20
N LEU A 89 5.65 -12.33 3.00
CA LEU A 89 6.42 -11.80 1.87
C LEU A 89 7.91 -12.17 1.93
N LEU A 90 8.48 -12.26 3.14
CA LEU A 90 9.88 -12.64 3.34
C LEU A 90 10.11 -14.15 3.21
N SER A 91 9.14 -14.97 3.64
CA SER A 91 9.21 -16.42 3.50
C SER A 91 8.93 -16.87 2.06
N GLY A 92 8.17 -16.09 1.29
CA GLY A 92 7.71 -16.46 -0.04
C GLY A 92 6.68 -17.60 -0.03
N ASP A 93 6.04 -17.82 1.11
CA ASP A 93 5.06 -18.91 1.29
C ASP A 93 3.75 -18.57 0.57
N LYS A 94 3.55 -19.22 -0.58
CA LYS A 94 2.34 -19.07 -1.41
C LYS A 94 1.09 -19.72 -0.81
N GLN A 95 1.23 -20.52 0.24
CA GLN A 95 0.09 -21.08 0.97
C GLN A 95 -0.36 -20.20 2.13
N SER A 96 0.40 -19.13 2.44
CA SER A 96 0.01 -18.19 3.48
C SER A 96 -1.13 -17.30 2.99
N ASP A 97 -2.23 -17.27 3.74
CA ASP A 97 -3.34 -16.34 3.53
C ASP A 97 -2.93 -14.87 3.75
N TRP A 98 -1.78 -14.64 4.40
CA TRP A 98 -1.22 -13.29 4.59
C TRP A 98 -0.38 -12.79 3.42
N LEU A 99 -0.14 -13.62 2.41
CA LEU A 99 0.69 -13.24 1.28
C LEU A 99 -0.06 -12.23 0.40
N VAL A 100 0.14 -10.94 0.66
CA VAL A 100 -0.38 -9.85 -0.18
C VAL A 100 0.40 -9.77 -1.49
N VAL A 101 -0.31 -9.86 -2.62
CA VAL A 101 0.29 -9.90 -3.96
C VAL A 101 -0.10 -8.72 -4.84
N ALA A 102 -1.19 -8.01 -4.53
CA ALA A 102 -1.62 -6.88 -5.33
C ALA A 102 -2.23 -5.75 -4.48
N LEU A 103 -2.27 -4.58 -5.10
CA LEU A 103 -2.99 -3.39 -4.66
C LEU A 103 -3.95 -2.99 -5.77
N GLU A 104 -5.23 -2.95 -5.46
CA GLU A 104 -6.29 -2.68 -6.44
C GLU A 104 -7.18 -1.53 -6.01
N THR A 105 -7.89 -0.96 -6.98
CA THR A 105 -8.87 0.10 -6.77
C THR A 105 -10.25 -0.51 -6.67
N ASN A 106 -11.00 -0.14 -5.63
CA ASN A 106 -12.42 -0.49 -5.58
C ASN A 106 -13.22 0.59 -6.35
N PHE A 107 -13.54 0.31 -7.62
CA PHE A 107 -14.26 1.28 -8.44
C PHE A 107 -15.76 1.31 -8.11
N GLU A 108 -16.45 0.18 -8.12
CA GLU A 108 -17.92 0.13 -8.12
C GLU A 108 -18.51 -0.82 -7.07
N ASP A 109 -17.68 -1.63 -6.40
CA ASP A 109 -18.16 -2.68 -5.51
C ASP A 109 -18.46 -2.11 -4.12
N SER A 110 -19.70 -1.70 -3.89
CA SER A 110 -20.19 -1.23 -2.58
C SER A 110 -20.34 -2.36 -1.55
N ASP A 111 -20.36 -3.62 -1.99
CA ASP A 111 -20.47 -4.79 -1.13
C ASP A 111 -19.10 -5.40 -0.77
N LEU A 112 -18.00 -4.79 -1.25
CA LEU A 112 -16.65 -5.26 -0.94
C LEU A 112 -16.37 -5.13 0.55
N ILE A 113 -16.13 -6.26 1.20
CA ILE A 113 -15.84 -6.35 2.63
C ILE A 113 -14.40 -6.81 2.84
N CYS A 114 -13.73 -6.22 3.82
CA CYS A 114 -12.42 -6.68 4.25
C CYS A 114 -12.55 -8.03 4.97
N ASP A 115 -11.93 -9.07 4.44
CA ASP A 115 -12.01 -10.44 4.96
C ASP A 115 -11.49 -10.59 6.40
N HIS A 116 -10.53 -9.76 6.82
CA HIS A 116 -9.99 -9.82 8.19
C HIS A 116 -10.86 -9.10 9.21
N SER A 117 -11.38 -7.92 8.86
CA SER A 117 -12.08 -7.04 9.80
C SER A 117 -13.60 -7.12 9.72
N GLY A 118 -14.15 -7.70 8.64
CA GLY A 118 -15.59 -7.72 8.35
C GLY A 118 -16.18 -6.34 8.05
N LYS A 119 -15.36 -5.30 7.90
CA LYS A 119 -15.80 -3.93 7.60
C LYS A 119 -15.86 -3.69 6.10
N PRO A 120 -16.80 -2.86 5.61
CA PRO A 120 -16.83 -2.47 4.21
C PRO A 120 -15.55 -1.74 3.81
N ILE A 121 -15.12 -1.96 2.56
CA ILE A 121 -14.06 -1.24 1.88
C ILE A 121 -14.73 -0.21 0.98
N GLU A 122 -14.35 1.06 1.12
CA GLU A 122 -14.91 2.16 0.35
C GLU A 122 -14.78 1.92 -1.16
N SER A 123 -15.82 2.26 -1.92
CA SER A 123 -15.85 2.21 -3.39
C SER A 123 -15.88 3.63 -3.97
N ALA A 124 -15.28 3.84 -5.14
CA ALA A 124 -15.24 5.17 -5.77
C ALA A 124 -16.61 5.62 -6.31
N TYR A 125 -17.40 4.66 -6.80
CA TYR A 125 -18.64 4.87 -7.55
C TYR A 125 -19.75 3.91 -7.13
N GLY A 126 -19.57 3.11 -6.07
CA GLY A 126 -20.64 2.22 -5.61
C GLY A 126 -21.81 3.03 -5.08
N GLU A 127 -23.02 2.60 -5.42
CA GLU A 127 -24.23 3.25 -4.93
C GLU A 127 -24.39 2.98 -3.43
N GLU A 128 -24.53 4.04 -2.63
CA GLU A 128 -25.10 3.91 -1.29
C GLU A 128 -26.56 3.48 -1.49
N SER A 129 -26.87 2.22 -1.22
CA SER A 129 -28.26 1.79 -1.20
C SER A 129 -28.97 2.50 -0.05
N GLU A 130 -29.64 3.62 -0.37
CA GLU A 130 -30.54 4.32 0.54
C GLU A 130 -31.54 3.30 1.10
N SER A 131 -31.45 3.03 2.40
CA SER A 131 -32.37 2.15 3.16
C SER A 131 -33.30 2.97 4.04
#